data_AF-R0JSK3-F1
#
_entry.id   AF-R0JSK3-F1
#
_cell.length_a   1.000
_cell.length_b   1.000
_cell.length_c   1.000
_cell.angle_alpha   90.00
_cell.angle_beta   90.00
_cell.angle_gamma   90.00
#
_symmetry.space_group_name_H-M   'P 1'
#
loop_
_entity.id
_entity.type
_entity.pdbx_description
1 polymer ?
#
loop_
_entity_poly.entity_id
_entity_poly.type
_entity_poly.pdbx_seq_one_letter_code
_entity_poly.pdbx_strand_id
1 'polypeptide(L)'
;IALFLFPSSTFVCPTEIVAFSNKANEFRDVNCEVVAVSVDSHFCHLAWINTPRKSGGLGKMNIPVLSDLTKQISRDYGVLLEGPGIALRGLFIIDPNGVIKHLSVNDLPVGRSVEETLRLVKAFQYVETHGEVCPANWTPDSPTV
;
A
#
# COMPACT_ATOMS: atom_id res chain seq x y z
N ILE A 1 5.79 -5.54 -5.88
CA ILE A 1 4.96 -5.53 -4.64
C ILE A 1 4.68 -4.08 -4.28
N ALA A 2 3.44 -3.72 -3.99
CA ALA A 2 3.07 -2.48 -3.33
C ALA A 2 2.80 -2.76 -1.84
N LEU A 3 3.77 -2.44 -0.98
CA LEU A 3 3.68 -2.61 0.46
C LEU A 3 3.26 -1.28 1.08
N PHE A 4 2.20 -1.26 1.89
CA PHE A 4 1.79 -0.03 2.55
C PHE A 4 1.49 -0.24 4.03
N LEU A 5 2.02 0.64 4.86
CA LEU A 5 1.82 0.67 6.30
C LEU A 5 0.68 1.62 6.66
N PHE A 6 -0.10 1.27 7.67
CA PHE A 6 -1.16 2.12 8.21
C PHE A 6 -1.11 2.14 9.74
N PRO A 7 -1.54 3.24 10.38
CA PRO A 7 -1.29 3.46 11.80
C PRO A 7 -1.96 2.44 12.73
N SER A 8 -3.25 2.16 12.52
CA SER A 8 -4.06 1.30 13.39
C SER A 8 -5.46 1.09 12.78
N SER A 9 -6.27 0.18 13.33
CA SER A 9 -7.69 0.01 12.99
C SER A 9 -8.60 1.20 13.39
N THR A 10 -8.39 2.37 12.77
CA THR A 10 -9.11 3.63 13.05
C THR A 10 -9.72 4.24 11.78
N PHE A 11 -10.50 5.31 11.94
CA PHE A 11 -11.46 5.86 10.96
C PHE A 11 -11.00 6.09 9.52
N VAL A 12 -9.74 6.51 9.28
CA VAL A 12 -9.22 6.75 7.91
C VAL A 12 -8.67 5.47 7.28
N CYS A 13 -8.14 4.55 8.09
CA CYS A 13 -7.49 3.34 7.59
C CYS A 13 -8.39 2.38 6.78
N PRO A 14 -9.71 2.19 7.06
CA PRO A 14 -10.51 1.26 6.29
C PRO A 14 -10.74 1.76 4.87
N THR A 15 -10.74 3.08 4.61
CA THR A 15 -10.99 3.60 3.26
C THR A 15 -9.84 3.26 2.31
N GLU A 16 -8.59 3.40 2.76
CA GLU A 16 -7.41 3.04 1.96
C GLU A 16 -7.34 1.54 1.71
N ILE A 17 -7.46 0.74 2.77
CA ILE A 17 -7.34 -0.72 2.69
C ILE A 17 -8.44 -1.30 1.78
N VAL A 18 -9.67 -0.78 1.89
CA VAL A 18 -10.78 -1.17 1.02
C VAL A 18 -10.55 -0.69 -0.41
N ALA A 19 -10.05 0.51 -0.63
CA ALA A 19 -9.78 1.02 -1.98
C ALA A 19 -8.73 0.17 -2.71
N PHE A 20 -7.61 -0.15 -2.06
CA PHE A 20 -6.62 -1.09 -2.59
C PHE A 20 -7.20 -2.48 -2.81
N SER A 21 -7.99 -2.99 -1.86
CA SER A 21 -8.64 -4.30 -2.00
C SER A 21 -9.62 -4.36 -3.17
N ASN A 22 -10.37 -3.30 -3.44
CA ASN A 22 -11.30 -3.26 -4.56
C ASN A 22 -10.54 -3.22 -5.90
N LYS A 23 -9.36 -2.58 -5.94
CA LYS A 23 -8.48 -2.52 -7.13
C LYS A 23 -7.44 -3.63 -7.21
N ALA A 24 -7.45 -4.60 -6.29
CA ALA A 24 -6.42 -5.64 -6.20
C ALA A 24 -6.21 -6.40 -7.53
N ASN A 25 -7.28 -6.61 -8.31
CA ASN A 25 -7.17 -7.27 -9.61
C ASN A 25 -6.39 -6.43 -10.63
N GLU A 26 -6.58 -5.11 -10.66
CA GLU A 26 -5.83 -4.23 -11.57
C GLU A 26 -4.31 -4.25 -11.27
N PHE A 27 -3.92 -4.44 -10.01
CA PHE A 27 -2.52 -4.64 -9.64
C PHE A 27 -2.02 -6.03 -10.08
N ARG A 28 -2.84 -7.09 -9.92
CA ARG A 28 -2.47 -8.45 -10.35
C ARG A 28 -2.36 -8.60 -11.85
N ASP A 29 -3.20 -7.90 -12.61
CA ASP A 29 -3.14 -7.89 -14.08
C ASP A 29 -1.79 -7.38 -14.61
N VAL A 30 -1.10 -6.57 -13.81
CA VAL A 30 0.27 -6.09 -14.07
C VAL A 30 1.31 -6.78 -13.19
N ASN A 31 1.05 -8.00 -12.72
CA ASN A 31 1.98 -8.79 -11.90
C ASN A 31 2.50 -8.05 -10.64
N CYS A 32 1.62 -7.30 -9.97
CA CYS A 32 1.93 -6.63 -8.72
C CYS A 32 0.98 -7.09 -7.62
N GLU A 33 1.52 -7.63 -6.53
CA GLU A 33 0.75 -7.89 -5.31
C GLU A 33 0.76 -6.68 -4.37
N VAL A 34 -0.35 -6.49 -3.66
CA VAL A 34 -0.54 -5.40 -2.69
C VAL A 34 -0.63 -5.99 -1.29
N VAL A 35 0.11 -5.43 -0.33
CA VAL A 35 0.14 -5.90 1.06
C VAL A 35 -0.06 -4.73 2.02
N ALA A 36 -1.07 -4.83 2.89
CA ALA A 36 -1.30 -3.88 3.97
C ALA A 36 -0.59 -4.34 5.24
N VAL A 37 0.02 -3.43 6.01
CA VAL A 37 0.71 -3.76 7.27
C VAL A 37 0.34 -2.77 8.37
N SER A 38 0.10 -3.27 9.58
CA SER A 38 0.12 -2.44 10.80
C SER A 38 0.70 -3.21 11.97
N VAL A 39 0.89 -2.49 13.07
CA VAL A 39 1.38 -3.03 14.34
C VAL A 39 0.33 -3.83 15.13
N ASP A 40 -0.91 -3.93 14.61
CA ASP A 40 -1.99 -4.68 15.23
C ASP A 40 -1.75 -6.19 15.10
N SER A 41 -2.35 -6.98 15.99
CA SER A 41 -2.27 -8.45 15.92
C SER A 41 -3.07 -9.03 14.75
N HIS A 42 -2.70 -10.21 14.26
CA HIS A 42 -3.48 -10.91 13.24
C HIS A 42 -4.90 -11.27 13.70
N PHE A 43 -5.14 -11.42 15.01
CA PHE A 43 -6.49 -11.57 15.56
C PHE A 43 -7.31 -10.29 15.42
N CYS A 44 -6.70 -9.12 15.65
CA CYS A 44 -7.34 -7.82 15.42
C CYS A 44 -7.71 -7.66 13.95
N HIS A 45 -6.80 -8.02 13.03
CA HIS A 45 -7.06 -8.00 11.59
C HIS A 45 -8.24 -8.88 11.20
N LEU A 46 -8.29 -10.11 11.70
CA LEU A 46 -9.39 -11.03 11.42
C LEU A 46 -10.73 -10.50 11.94
N ALA A 47 -10.76 -9.96 13.17
CA ALA A 47 -11.96 -9.34 13.73
C ALA A 47 -12.43 -8.16 12.87
N TRP A 48 -11.50 -7.35 12.37
CA TRP A 48 -11.80 -6.19 11.55
C TRP A 48 -12.28 -6.56 10.14
N ILE A 49 -11.74 -7.63 9.55
CA ILE A 49 -12.22 -8.25 8.30
C ILE A 49 -13.63 -8.79 8.46
N ASN A 50 -13.93 -9.45 9.59
CA ASN A 50 -15.25 -9.98 9.89
C ASN A 50 -16.28 -8.89 10.24
N THR A 51 -15.84 -7.65 10.47
CA THR A 51 -16.72 -6.51 10.71
C THR A 51 -17.23 -5.95 9.36
N PRO A 52 -18.55 -5.74 9.19
CA PRO A 52 -19.08 -5.15 7.96
C PRO A 52 -18.57 -3.73 7.70
N ARG A 53 -18.38 -3.36 6.42
CA ARG A 53 -17.94 -2.01 6.01
C ARG A 53 -18.85 -0.90 6.53
N LYS A 54 -20.17 -1.14 6.57
CA LYS A 54 -21.16 -0.21 7.12
C LYS A 54 -20.98 0.11 8.62
N SER A 55 -20.22 -0.73 9.32
CA SER A 55 -19.90 -0.60 10.74
C SER A 55 -18.42 -0.20 10.96
N GLY A 56 -17.74 0.30 9.92
CA GLY A 56 -16.32 0.68 9.99
C GLY A 56 -15.33 -0.47 9.87
N GLY A 57 -15.78 -1.68 9.50
CA GLY A 57 -14.93 -2.83 9.22
C GLY A 57 -14.38 -2.86 7.80
N LEU A 58 -13.56 -3.87 7.50
CA LEU A 58 -13.00 -4.06 6.16
C LEU A 58 -13.92 -4.89 5.24
N GLY A 59 -14.70 -5.80 5.82
CA GLY A 59 -15.46 -6.80 5.07
C GLY A 59 -14.55 -7.74 4.27
N LYS A 60 -15.06 -8.31 3.17
CA LYS A 60 -14.27 -9.18 2.29
C LYS A 60 -13.05 -8.43 1.76
N MET A 61 -11.88 -9.05 1.94
CA MET A 61 -10.58 -8.54 1.52
C MET A 61 -10.01 -9.38 0.39
N ASN A 62 -9.39 -8.70 -0.59
CA ASN A 62 -8.69 -9.30 -1.72
C ASN A 62 -7.18 -9.09 -1.63
N ILE A 63 -6.67 -8.54 -0.52
CA ILE A 63 -5.25 -8.31 -0.25
C ILE A 63 -4.92 -8.84 1.16
N PRO A 64 -3.70 -9.36 1.39
CA PRO A 64 -3.25 -9.72 2.73
C PRO A 64 -3.13 -8.48 3.63
N VAL A 65 -3.51 -8.67 4.90
CA VAL A 65 -3.32 -7.70 5.98
C VAL A 65 -2.34 -8.31 7.00
N LEU A 66 -1.10 -7.85 6.96
CA LEU A 66 0.02 -8.35 7.73
C LEU A 66 0.06 -7.72 9.13
N SER A 67 0.43 -8.53 10.11
CA SER A 67 0.67 -8.10 11.49
C SER A 67 2.17 -7.89 11.71
N ASP A 68 2.55 -6.69 12.15
CA ASP A 68 3.88 -6.30 12.60
C ASP A 68 3.87 -6.07 14.11
N LEU A 69 3.48 -7.11 14.86
CA LEU A 69 3.25 -6.99 16.31
C LEU A 69 4.51 -6.53 17.09
N THR A 70 5.70 -6.94 16.60
CA THR A 70 7.01 -6.56 17.15
C THR A 70 7.44 -5.14 16.76
N LYS A 71 6.72 -4.50 15.82
CA LYS A 71 7.02 -3.18 15.25
C LYS A 71 8.33 -3.15 14.46
N GLN A 72 8.91 -4.32 14.19
CA GLN A 72 10.22 -4.40 13.56
C GLN A 72 10.13 -4.02 12.09
N ILE A 73 9.07 -4.44 11.38
CA ILE A 73 8.88 -4.08 9.97
C ILE A 73 8.71 -2.57 9.85
N SER A 74 7.86 -1.97 10.68
CA SER A 74 7.61 -0.53 10.68
C SER A 74 8.88 0.28 10.98
N ARG A 75 9.76 -0.25 11.84
CA ARG A 75 11.05 0.35 12.17
C ARG A 75 12.07 0.20 11.05
N ASP A 76 12.18 -0.98 10.45
CA ASP A 76 13.10 -1.27 9.34
C ASP A 76 12.77 -0.42 8.11
N TYR A 77 11.48 -0.17 7.86
CA TYR A 77 11.00 0.72 6.81
C TYR A 77 11.01 2.21 7.22
N GLY A 78 11.44 2.55 8.43
CA GLY A 78 11.63 3.93 8.89
C GLY A 78 10.35 4.73 9.07
N VAL A 79 9.20 4.08 9.29
CA VAL A 79 7.89 4.74 9.39
C VAL A 79 7.23 4.59 10.75
N LEU A 80 7.87 3.92 11.71
CA LEU A 80 7.36 3.81 13.07
C LEU A 80 7.53 5.13 13.84
N LEU A 81 6.43 5.63 14.41
CA LEU A 81 6.46 6.68 15.43
C LEU A 81 6.69 6.03 16.80
N GLU A 82 7.92 6.04 17.30
CA GLU A 82 8.32 5.32 18.53
C GLU A 82 7.50 5.72 19.76
N GLY A 83 7.17 7.01 19.93
CA GLY A 83 6.38 7.47 21.07
C GLY A 83 4.95 6.91 21.07
N PRO A 84 4.15 7.19 20.04
CA PRO A 84 2.80 6.63 19.91
C PRO A 84 2.73 5.12 19.65
N GLY A 85 3.81 4.49 19.17
CA GLY A 85 3.87 3.06 18.86
C GLY A 85 3.08 2.64 17.61
N ILE A 86 2.81 3.56 16.67
CA ILE A 86 2.07 3.33 15.42
C ILE A 86 2.91 3.72 14.20
N ALA A 87 2.58 3.19 13.03
CA ALA A 87 3.25 3.58 11.78
C ALA A 87 2.60 4.84 11.16
N LEU A 88 3.42 5.68 10.53
CA LEU A 88 2.96 6.65 9.54
C LEU A 88 2.37 5.92 8.31
N ARG A 89 1.71 6.67 7.42
CA ARG A 89 1.16 6.14 6.17
C ARG A 89 2.25 5.97 5.11
N GLY A 90 3.18 5.06 5.36
CA GLY A 90 4.25 4.69 4.42
C GLY A 90 3.74 3.80 3.29
N LEU A 91 4.20 4.04 2.06
CA LEU A 91 3.95 3.18 0.90
C LEU A 91 5.25 2.97 0.15
N PHE A 92 5.52 1.73 -0.25
CA PHE A 92 6.73 1.30 -0.91
C PHE A 92 6.37 0.45 -2.13
N ILE A 93 6.91 0.82 -3.30
CA ILE A 93 6.87 0.00 -4.50
C ILE A 93 8.21 -0.70 -4.62
N ILE A 94 8.16 -2.03 -4.58
CA ILE A 94 9.32 -2.92 -4.57
C ILE A 94 9.28 -3.76 -5.85
N ASP A 95 10.38 -3.78 -6.60
CA ASP A 95 10.50 -4.52 -7.86
C ASP A 95 10.71 -6.04 -7.64
N PRO A 96 10.73 -6.86 -8.71
CA PRO A 96 10.95 -8.30 -8.59
C PRO A 96 12.32 -8.71 -8.01
N ASN A 97 13.31 -7.83 -8.02
CA ASN A 97 14.63 -8.05 -7.45
C ASN A 97 14.71 -7.62 -5.97
N GLY A 98 13.59 -7.20 -5.38
CA GLY A 98 13.53 -6.71 -4.00
C GLY A 98 14.05 -5.28 -3.82
N VAL A 99 14.21 -4.52 -4.90
CA VAL A 99 14.70 -3.14 -4.85
C VAL A 99 13.51 -2.17 -4.71
N ILE A 100 13.59 -1.25 -3.75
CA ILE A 100 12.62 -0.17 -3.59
C ILE A 100 12.79 0.82 -4.76
N LYS A 101 11.74 0.98 -5.57
CA LYS A 101 11.70 1.91 -6.71
C LYS A 101 11.02 3.23 -6.36
N HIS A 102 10.08 3.20 -5.42
CA HIS A 102 9.38 4.39 -4.94
C HIS A 102 9.00 4.24 -3.48
N LEU A 103 9.05 5.35 -2.75
CA LEU A 103 8.45 5.48 -1.43
C LEU A 103 7.69 6.79 -1.30
N SER A 104 6.60 6.77 -0.53
CA SER A 104 5.88 7.95 -0.08
C SER A 104 5.45 7.79 1.36
N VAL A 105 5.42 8.90 2.11
CA VAL A 105 4.99 8.93 3.50
C VAL A 105 4.03 10.08 3.68
N ASN A 106 2.79 9.77 4.03
CA ASN A 106 1.82 10.77 4.43
C ASN A 106 1.76 10.85 5.96
N ASP A 107 1.46 12.04 6.47
CA ASP A 107 1.05 12.21 7.86
C ASP A 107 -0.32 11.53 8.10
N LEU A 108 -0.64 11.29 9.36
CA LEU A 108 -1.82 10.53 9.80
C LEU A 108 -3.17 11.02 9.23
N PRO A 109 -3.45 12.33 9.07
CA PRO A 109 -4.79 12.77 8.65
C PRO A 109 -5.06 12.63 7.14
N VAL A 110 -4.06 12.34 6.30
CA VAL A 110 -4.20 12.38 4.83
C VAL A 110 -3.98 11.00 4.21
N GLY A 111 -5.02 10.46 3.57
CA GLY A 111 -4.94 9.18 2.83
C GLY A 111 -4.14 9.27 1.52
N ARG A 112 -3.75 8.10 0.99
CA ARG A 112 -3.00 7.91 -0.25
C ARG A 112 -3.91 7.75 -1.47
N SER A 113 -3.34 7.95 -2.65
CA SER A 113 -4.00 7.68 -3.93
C SER A 113 -3.66 6.27 -4.45
N VAL A 114 -4.67 5.43 -4.59
CA VAL A 114 -4.55 4.09 -5.20
C VAL A 114 -4.22 4.19 -6.69
N GLU A 115 -4.82 5.16 -7.38
CA GLU A 115 -4.56 5.40 -8.81
C GLU A 115 -3.11 5.79 -9.06
N GLU A 116 -2.56 6.67 -8.23
CA GLU A 116 -1.17 7.09 -8.37
C GLU A 116 -0.21 5.93 -8.11
N THR A 117 -0.54 5.08 -7.13
CA THR A 117 0.24 3.87 -6.87
C THR A 117 0.24 2.94 -8.08
N LEU A 118 -0.92 2.71 -8.70
CA LEU A 118 -1.03 1.87 -9.90
C LEU A 118 -0.31 2.49 -11.11
N ARG A 119 -0.40 3.82 -11.27
CA ARG A 119 0.31 4.57 -12.32
C ARG A 119 1.82 4.40 -12.18
N LEU A 120 2.36 4.56 -10.97
CA LEU A 120 3.79 4.39 -10.69
C LEU A 120 4.26 2.96 -10.94
N VAL A 121 3.49 1.95 -10.53
CA VAL A 121 3.79 0.53 -10.82
C VAL A 121 3.92 0.30 -12.32
N LYS A 122 2.94 0.77 -13.11
CA LYS A 122 2.95 0.65 -14.57
C LYS A 122 4.12 1.42 -15.21
N ALA A 123 4.45 2.59 -14.69
CA ALA A 123 5.56 3.40 -15.19
C ALA A 123 6.91 2.68 -15.01
N PHE A 124 7.20 2.14 -13.82
CA PHE A 124 8.43 1.39 -13.60
C PHE A 124 8.53 0.16 -14.49
N GLN A 125 7.43 -0.57 -14.70
CA GLN A 125 7.41 -1.71 -15.61
C GLN A 125 7.63 -1.31 -17.07
N TYR A 126 7.08 -0.16 -17.49
CA TYR A 126 7.28 0.36 -18.83
C TYR A 126 8.76 0.65 -19.10
N VAL A 127 9.43 1.37 -18.19
CA VAL A 127 10.86 1.71 -18.29
C VAL A 127 11.71 0.45 -18.37
N GLU A 128 11.45 -0.56 -17.54
CA GLU A 128 12.20 -1.82 -17.55
C GLU A 128 11.98 -2.62 -18.85
N THR A 129 10.80 -2.51 -19.47
CA THR A 129 10.46 -3.26 -20.70
C THR A 129 11.00 -2.58 -21.96
N HIS A 130 10.98 -1.23 -22.03
CA HIS A 130 11.26 -0.48 -23.25
C HIS A 130 12.60 0.28 -23.22
N GLY A 131 13.16 0.54 -22.04
CA GLY A 131 14.41 1.32 -21.90
C GLY A 131 14.25 2.84 -22.08
N GLU A 132 13.03 3.32 -22.27
CA GLU A 132 12.67 4.74 -22.32
C GLU A 132 12.27 5.26 -20.93
N VAL A 133 12.17 6.57 -20.75
CA VAL A 133 11.74 7.18 -19.47
C VAL A 133 10.33 7.78 -19.55
N CYS A 134 9.59 7.68 -18.44
CA CYS A 134 8.23 8.21 -18.32
C CYS A 134 8.25 9.67 -17.80
N PRO A 135 7.69 10.64 -18.55
CA PRO A 135 7.62 12.04 -18.12
C PRO A 135 6.63 12.27 -16.96
N ALA A 136 6.58 13.51 -16.46
CA ALA A 136 5.61 13.92 -15.45
C ALA A 136 4.16 13.64 -15.90
N ASN A 137 3.33 13.13 -14.98
CA ASN A 137 1.94 12.75 -15.23
C ASN A 137 1.73 11.66 -16.30
N TRP A 138 2.79 10.92 -16.67
CA TRP A 138 2.68 9.83 -17.65
C TRP A 138 1.62 8.81 -17.24
N THR A 139 0.80 8.41 -18.21
CA THR A 139 -0.13 7.27 -18.15
C THR A 139 0.18 6.30 -19.28
N PRO A 140 -0.31 5.04 -19.24
CA PRO A 140 -0.26 4.16 -20.41
C PRO A 140 -0.73 4.89 -21.68
N ASP A 141 -0.08 4.59 -22.80
CA ASP A 141 -0.27 5.21 -24.12
C ASP A 141 0.17 6.68 -24.26
N SER A 142 0.72 7.30 -23.20
CA SER A 142 1.33 8.64 -23.28
C SER A 142 2.72 8.60 -23.94
N PRO A 143 3.16 9.70 -24.57
CA PRO A 143 4.52 9.84 -25.08
C PRO A 143 5.59 9.65 -23.99
N THR A 144 6.72 9.10 -24.40
CA THR A 144 7.91 8.76 -23.60
C THR A 144 9.15 9.42 -24.20
N VAL A 145 10.28 9.36 -23.49
CA VAL A 145 11.55 10.00 -23.89
C VAL A 145 12.69 8.98 -23.92
#